data_AF-A0A7K0SDB6-F1
#
_entry.id   AF-A0A7K0SDB6-F1
#
_cell.length_a   1.000
_cell.length_b   1.000
_cell.length_c   1.000
_cell.angle_alpha   90.00
_cell.angle_beta   90.00
_cell.angle_gamma   90.00
#
_symmetry.space_group_name_H-M   'P 1'
#
loop_
_entity.id
_entity.type
_entity.pdbx_description
1 polymer ?
#
loop_
_entity_poly.entity_id
_entity_poly.type
_entity_poly.pdbx_seq_one_letter_code
_entity_poly.pdbx_strand_id
1 'polypeptide(L)'
;MAANNGGDKGTRNLVIVMVGFIVATGVIFSVISNRAASNVEIPSAVSATDGYGIVLNPSATPKIDVYLDYQCPACKSFELINGGYLNEITVQKKAKVVYHPMTFIGRES
;
A
#
# COMPACT_ATOMS: atom_id res chain seq x y z
N MET A 1 65.50 -25.53 1.23
CA MET A 1 65.28 -25.72 2.67
C MET A 1 63.77 -25.67 2.92
N ALA A 2 63.25 -26.74 3.53
CA ALA A 2 61.92 -27.00 4.11
C ALA A 2 60.67 -26.26 3.54
N ALA A 3 59.83 -27.02 2.83
CA ALA A 3 58.40 -26.73 2.73
C ALA A 3 57.74 -27.08 4.08
N ASN A 4 57.27 -26.07 4.81
CA ASN A 4 56.57 -26.30 6.08
C ASN A 4 55.09 -26.63 5.79
N ASN A 5 54.79 -27.92 5.68
CA ASN A 5 53.43 -28.43 5.52
C ASN A 5 52.85 -28.70 6.92
N GLY A 6 52.41 -27.64 7.60
CA GLY A 6 51.78 -27.69 8.92
C GLY A 6 50.48 -26.92 8.87
N GLY A 7 49.34 -27.61 8.95
CA GLY A 7 48.03 -27.00 8.74
C GLY A 7 47.77 -25.81 9.67
N ASP A 8 47.66 -24.62 9.07
CA ASP A 8 47.39 -23.36 9.76
C ASP A 8 45.97 -23.34 10.33
N LYS A 9 45.79 -23.95 11.51
CA LYS A 9 44.50 -24.00 12.22
C LYS A 9 43.95 -22.59 12.47
N GLY A 10 44.82 -21.60 12.67
CA GLY A 10 44.44 -20.20 12.89
C GLY A 10 43.73 -19.60 11.67
N THR A 11 44.35 -19.67 10.49
CA THR A 11 43.77 -19.16 9.24
C THR A 11 42.48 -19.91 8.88
N ARG A 12 42.46 -21.24 9.08
CA ARG A 12 41.27 -22.06 8.84
C ARG A 12 40.10 -21.66 9.74
N ASN A 13 40.34 -21.44 11.04
CA ASN A 13 39.28 -21.04 11.97
C ASN A 13 38.80 -19.61 11.73
N LEU A 14 39.71 -18.71 11.33
CA LEU A 14 39.37 -17.34 10.94
C LEU A 14 38.44 -17.31 9.73
N VAL A 15 38.73 -18.10 8.69
CA VAL A 15 37.87 -18.19 7.50
C VAL A 15 36.50 -18.77 7.85
N ILE A 16 36.43 -19.80 8.69
CA ILE A 16 35.16 -20.40 9.13
C ILE A 16 34.29 -19.37 9.86
N VAL A 17 34.87 -18.60 10.78
CA VAL A 17 34.14 -17.55 11.52
C VAL A 17 33.63 -16.46 10.58
N MET A 18 34.46 -16.03 9.62
CA MET A 18 34.09 -14.94 8.72
C MET A 18 32.97 -15.35 7.76
N VAL A 19 33.05 -16.56 7.17
CA VAL A 19 31.99 -17.11 6.32
C VAL A 19 30.71 -17.32 7.14
N GLY A 20 30.81 -17.84 8.36
CA GLY A 20 29.67 -18.01 9.25
C GLY A 20 28.97 -16.68 9.57
N PHE A 21 29.72 -15.60 9.80
CA PHE A 21 29.18 -14.28 10.05
C PHE A 21 28.45 -13.68 8.84
N ILE A 22 29.02 -13.83 7.63
CA ILE A 22 28.38 -13.36 6.39
C ILE A 22 27.06 -14.10 6.14
N VAL A 23 27.05 -15.42 6.34
CA VAL A 23 25.83 -16.24 6.15
C VAL A 23 24.78 -15.86 7.20
N ALA A 24 25.16 -15.73 8.46
CA ALA A 24 24.24 -15.37 9.53
C ALA A 24 23.59 -13.99 9.30
N THR A 25 24.40 -12.98 8.97
CA THR A 25 23.88 -11.63 8.68
C THR A 25 22.98 -11.62 7.45
N GLY A 26 23.34 -12.35 6.38
CA GLY A 26 22.50 -12.49 5.19
C GLY A 26 21.15 -13.15 5.47
N VAL A 27 21.13 -14.23 6.26
CA VAL A 27 19.87 -14.92 6.65
C VAL A 27 19.00 -14.02 7.52
N ILE A 28 19.58 -13.31 8.50
CA ILE A 28 18.85 -12.39 9.36
C ILE A 28 18.20 -11.27 8.54
N PHE A 29 18.96 -10.63 7.64
CA PHE A 29 18.41 -9.60 6.74
C PHE A 29 17.33 -10.15 5.82
N SER A 30 17.52 -11.35 5.25
CA SER A 30 16.51 -11.98 4.40
C SER A 30 15.21 -12.26 5.14
N VAL A 31 15.29 -12.73 6.39
CA VAL A 31 14.10 -13.02 7.21
C VAL A 31 13.40 -11.73 7.66
N ILE A 32 14.15 -10.69 8.01
CA ILE A 32 13.56 -9.39 8.40
C ILE A 32 12.92 -8.70 7.20
N SER A 33 13.59 -8.68 6.05
CA SER A 33 13.04 -8.09 4.81
C SER A 33 11.79 -8.82 4.32
N ASN A 34 11.74 -10.16 4.45
CA ASN A 34 10.55 -10.93 4.10
C ASN A 34 9.40 -10.78 5.12
N ARG A 35 9.66 -10.15 6.27
CA ARG A 35 8.67 -9.83 7.31
C ARG A 35 8.31 -8.35 7.33
N ALA A 36 8.72 -7.56 6.34
CA ALA A 36 8.20 -6.22 6.13
C ALA A 36 6.72 -6.32 5.67
N ALA A 37 5.84 -6.67 6.61
CA ALA A 37 4.45 -6.35 6.49
C ALA A 37 4.38 -4.81 6.47
N SER A 38 4.08 -4.25 5.31
CA SER A 38 3.63 -2.87 5.20
C SER A 38 2.37 -2.74 6.06
N ASN A 39 2.54 -2.40 7.34
CA ASN A 39 1.47 -1.97 8.23
C ASN A 39 1.04 -0.56 7.78
N VAL A 40 0.54 -0.46 6.55
CA VAL A 40 -0.21 0.71 6.11
C VAL A 40 -1.58 0.51 6.73
N GLU A 41 -1.78 1.16 7.87
CA GLU A 41 -3.08 1.20 8.52
C GLU A 41 -4.04 1.87 7.54
N ILE A 42 -4.97 1.07 7.00
CA ILE A 42 -5.94 1.54 6.04
C ILE A 42 -6.91 2.46 6.79
N PRO A 43 -7.13 3.71 6.34
CA PRO A 43 -8.05 4.61 7.01
C PRO A 43 -9.43 3.95 7.16
N SER A 44 -10.07 4.09 8.33
CA SER A 44 -11.37 3.49 8.61
C SER A 44 -12.50 3.95 7.68
N ALA A 45 -12.26 5.03 6.91
CA ALA A 45 -13.17 5.56 5.91
C ALA A 45 -13.16 4.78 4.57
N VAL A 46 -12.23 3.84 4.38
CA VAL A 46 -12.13 3.01 3.17
C VAL A 46 -12.13 1.53 3.54
N SER A 47 -12.76 0.71 2.70
CA SER A 47 -12.86 -0.74 2.92
C SER A 47 -12.72 -1.49 1.59
N ALA A 48 -12.14 -2.70 1.63
CA ALA A 48 -12.09 -3.60 0.48
C ALA A 48 -13.50 -3.92 -0.06
N THR A 49 -14.51 -3.98 0.80
CA THR A 49 -15.92 -4.21 0.40
C THR A 49 -16.51 -3.07 -0.42
N ASP A 50 -15.98 -1.87 -0.25
CA ASP A 50 -16.38 -0.65 -0.95
C ASP A 50 -15.30 -0.23 -1.97
N GLY A 51 -14.49 -1.18 -2.47
CA GLY A 51 -13.51 -0.92 -3.53
C GLY A 51 -12.38 0.04 -3.15
N TYR A 52 -12.13 0.22 -1.85
CA TYR A 52 -11.27 1.28 -1.30
C TYR A 52 -11.73 2.71 -1.60
N GLY A 53 -13.00 2.88 -1.96
CA GLY A 53 -13.64 4.19 -2.05
C GLY A 53 -13.81 4.85 -0.69
N ILE A 54 -13.91 6.17 -0.70
CA ILE A 54 -14.14 7.02 0.48
C ILE A 54 -15.62 6.93 0.83
N VAL A 55 -15.93 6.29 1.97
CA VAL A 55 -17.29 6.03 2.41
C VAL A 55 -17.80 7.12 3.35
N LEU A 56 -18.93 7.72 2.97
CA LEU A 56 -19.69 8.66 3.76
C LEU A 56 -21.02 8.02 4.17
N ASN A 57 -21.35 8.07 5.47
CA ASN A 57 -22.51 7.42 6.07
C ASN A 57 -22.64 5.92 5.76
N PRO A 58 -21.73 5.07 6.27
CA PRO A 58 -21.71 3.65 5.94
C PRO A 58 -23.01 2.89 6.26
N SER A 59 -23.83 3.39 7.19
CA SER A 59 -25.08 2.76 7.63
C SER A 59 -26.33 3.29 6.92
N ALA A 60 -26.21 4.31 6.06
CA ALA A 60 -27.36 4.93 5.40
C ALA A 60 -27.76 4.18 4.11
N THR A 61 -29.01 4.36 3.69
CA THR A 61 -29.56 3.80 2.46
C THR A 61 -30.46 4.83 1.79
N PRO A 62 -30.43 4.99 0.45
CA PRO A 62 -29.77 4.12 -0.54
C PRO A 62 -28.24 4.35 -0.65
N LYS A 63 -27.55 3.42 -1.34
CA LYS A 63 -26.12 3.53 -1.67
C LYS A 63 -25.94 4.25 -3.01
N ILE A 64 -25.03 5.21 -3.06
CA ILE A 64 -24.63 5.97 -4.25
C ILE A 64 -23.12 5.82 -4.41
N ASP A 65 -22.67 5.16 -5.48
CA ASP A 65 -21.25 5.05 -5.83
C ASP A 65 -20.91 6.09 -6.90
N VAL A 66 -19.92 6.94 -6.63
CA VAL A 66 -19.46 8.01 -7.52
C VAL A 66 -18.05 7.67 -8.01
N TYR A 67 -17.93 7.26 -9.27
CA TYR A 67 -16.65 7.03 -9.92
C TYR A 67 -16.20 8.32 -10.61
N LEU A 68 -15.01 8.81 -10.26
CA LEU A 68 -14.51 10.07 -10.79
C LEU A 68 -13.03 9.97 -11.12
N ASP A 69 -12.61 10.70 -12.14
CA ASP A 69 -11.21 10.98 -12.42
C ASP A 69 -11.01 12.50 -12.41
N TYR A 70 -10.02 12.99 -11.67
CA TYR A 70 -9.76 14.42 -11.52
C TYR A 70 -9.30 15.10 -12.82
N GLN A 71 -8.87 14.31 -13.82
CA GLN A 71 -8.51 14.80 -15.15
C GLN A 71 -9.71 14.90 -16.10
N CYS A 72 -10.88 14.36 -15.73
CA CYS A 72 -12.05 14.31 -16.60
C CYS A 72 -12.87 15.62 -16.56
N PRO A 73 -13.00 16.37 -17.68
CA PRO A 73 -13.79 17.59 -17.73
C PRO A 73 -15.30 17.33 -17.56
N ALA A 74 -15.80 16.16 -17.97
CA ALA A 74 -17.19 15.77 -17.73
C ALA A 74 -17.46 15.50 -16.24
N CYS A 75 -16.50 14.87 -15.53
CA CYS A 75 -16.58 14.70 -14.08
C CYS A 75 -16.57 16.05 -13.34
N LYS A 76 -15.76 17.02 -13.81
CA LYS A 76 -15.80 18.40 -13.29
C LYS A 76 -17.21 19.02 -13.43
N SER A 77 -17.81 18.94 -14.62
CA SER A 77 -19.15 19.48 -14.84
C SER A 77 -20.21 18.78 -13.98
N PHE A 78 -20.10 17.46 -13.83
CA PHE A 78 -20.97 16.69 -12.93
C PHE A 78 -20.86 17.19 -11.49
N GLU A 79 -19.65 17.38 -10.98
CA GLU A 79 -19.42 17.82 -9.60
C GLU A 79 -19.93 19.26 -9.36
N LEU A 80 -19.76 20.16 -10.34
CA LEU A 80 -20.28 21.52 -10.25
C LEU A 80 -21.82 21.58 -10.18
N ILE A 81 -22.50 20.67 -10.88
CA ILE A 81 -23.96 20.63 -10.94
C ILE A 81 -24.55 19.86 -9.75
N ASN A 82 -23.96 18.73 -9.37
CA ASN A 82 -24.56 17.77 -8.44
C ASN A 82 -23.86 17.70 -7.08
N GLY A 83 -22.63 18.19 -6.94
CA GLY A 83 -21.83 18.07 -5.73
C GLY A 83 -22.51 18.70 -4.50
N GLY A 84 -23.21 19.82 -4.69
CA GLY A 84 -24.00 20.45 -3.64
C GLY A 84 -25.12 19.55 -3.10
N TYR A 85 -25.88 18.90 -4.00
CA TYR A 85 -26.94 17.98 -3.62
C TYR A 85 -26.38 16.71 -2.95
N LEU A 86 -25.30 16.14 -3.49
CA LEU A 86 -24.62 14.99 -2.90
C LEU A 86 -24.11 15.30 -1.48
N ASN A 87 -23.57 16.50 -1.26
CA ASN A 87 -23.15 16.94 0.05
C ASN A 87 -24.34 17.09 1.01
N GLU A 88 -25.45 17.68 0.56
CA GLU A 88 -26.65 17.84 1.38
C GLU A 88 -27.22 16.50 1.86
N ILE A 89 -27.43 15.54 0.94
CA ILE A 89 -27.96 14.21 1.30
C ILE A 89 -26.99 13.44 2.19
N THR A 90 -25.68 13.70 2.06
CA THR A 90 -24.65 13.13 2.92
C THR A 90 -24.71 13.73 4.32
N VAL A 91 -24.76 15.06 4.46
CA VAL A 91 -24.86 15.71 5.78
C VAL A 91 -26.16 15.29 6.49
N GLN A 92 -27.25 15.16 5.75
CA GLN A 92 -28.55 14.71 6.28
C GLN A 92 -28.63 13.18 6.52
N LYS A 93 -27.56 12.42 6.25
CA LYS A 93 -27.49 10.95 6.40
C LYS A 93 -28.59 10.20 5.63
N LYS A 94 -29.07 10.78 4.53
CA LYS A 94 -30.13 10.19 3.69
C LYS A 94 -29.62 9.12 2.73
N ALA A 95 -28.32 9.08 2.46
CA ALA A 95 -27.69 8.10 1.59
C ALA A 95 -26.28 7.74 2.06
N LYS A 96 -25.86 6.50 1.76
CA LYS A 96 -24.46 6.09 1.81
C LYS A 96 -23.81 6.53 0.50
N VAL A 97 -22.88 7.48 0.56
CA VAL A 97 -22.17 7.95 -0.64
C VAL A 97 -20.75 7.41 -0.59
N VAL A 98 -20.32 6.74 -1.66
CA VAL A 98 -18.96 6.19 -1.78
C VAL A 98 -18.29 6.83 -2.98
N TYR A 99 -17.24 7.62 -2.75
CA TYR A 99 -16.44 8.21 -3.82
C TYR A 99 -15.29 7.29 -4.18
N HIS A 100 -15.15 6.99 -5.47
CA HIS A 100 -14.10 6.15 -6.04
C HIS A 100 -13.24 6.99 -6.99
N PRO A 101 -12.16 7.62 -6.48
CA PRO A 101 -11.16 8.26 -7.32
C PRO A 101 -10.47 7.20 -8.18
N MET A 102 -10.52 7.39 -9.49
CA MET A 102 -9.94 6.54 -10.51
C MET A 102 -8.97 7.36 -11.36
N THR A 103 -8.08 6.67 -12.07
CA THR A 103 -7.11 7.26 -13.01
C THR A 103 -7.25 6.55 -14.36
N PHE A 104 -8.41 6.68 -15.00
CA PHE A 104 -8.69 6.07 -16.30
C PHE A 104 -8.34 6.99 -17.47
N ILE A 105 -8.18 8.30 -17.23
CA ILE A 105 -7.60 9.23 -18.19
C ILE A 105 -6.09 9.28 -17.92
N GLY A 106 -5.32 8.59 -18.77
CA GLY A 106 -3.88 8.47 -18.65
C GLY A 106 -3.14 9.67 -19.25
N ARG A 107 -1.81 9.60 -19.24
CA ARG A 107 -0.93 10.63 -19.84
C ARG A 107 -1.03 10.68 -21.37
N GLU A 108 -1.59 9.63 -21.96
CA GLU A 108 -1.79 9.42 -23.38
C GLU A 108 -3.14 9.93 -23.91
N SER A 109 -4.00 10.49 -23.04
CA SER A 109 -5.30 11.05 -23.40
C SER A 109 -5.24 12.53 -23.79
#